data_AF-A0A4R4SUK8-F1
#
_entry.id   AF-A0A4R4SUK8-F1
#
_cell.length_a   1.000
_cell.length_b   1.000
_cell.length_c   1.000
_cell.angle_alpha   90.00
_cell.angle_beta   90.00
_cell.angle_gamma   90.00
#
_symmetry.space_group_name_H-M   'P 1'
#
loop_
_entity.id
_entity.type
_entity.pdbx_description
1 polymer ?
#
loop_
_entity_poly.entity_id
_entity_poly.type
_entity_poly.pdbx_seq_one_letter_code
_entity_poly.pdbx_strand_id
1 'polypeptide(L)'
;MSNLPNCSPPGEHLVWRPVPPATVQRLELLVRLMVSLRSLGRGSVLYMDGRAEPVLAVPVVSRRRSLAVLVVQDHGGWSYVWDAAHRTPAGAVRVAAEQIAGVKR
;
A
#
# COMPACT_ATOMS: atom_id res chain seq x y z
N MET A 1 -21.39 38.39 -35.16
CA MET A 1 -20.24 37.47 -35.09
C MET A 1 -20.45 36.59 -33.87
N SER A 2 -21.00 35.38 -34.08
CA SER A 2 -21.39 34.47 -33.01
C SER A 2 -20.20 33.64 -32.55
N ASN A 3 -19.83 33.77 -31.27
CA ASN A 3 -18.87 32.88 -30.62
C ASN A 3 -19.55 31.53 -30.35
N LEU A 4 -19.13 30.49 -31.08
CA LEU A 4 -19.43 29.10 -30.72
C LEU A 4 -18.38 28.62 -29.71
N PRO A 5 -18.76 28.18 -28.49
CA PRO A 5 -17.83 27.47 -27.64
C PRO A 5 -17.54 26.10 -28.24
N ASN A 6 -16.24 25.82 -28.33
CA ASN A 6 -15.60 24.62 -28.87
C ASN A 6 -16.31 23.33 -28.40
N CYS A 7 -16.89 22.57 -29.34
CA CYS A 7 -17.33 21.21 -29.08
C CYS A 7 -16.10 20.35 -28.81
N SER A 8 -15.91 19.92 -27.56
CA SER A 8 -14.95 18.86 -27.24
C SER A 8 -15.29 17.62 -28.08
N PRO A 9 -14.31 16.93 -28.69
CA PRO A 9 -14.61 15.75 -29.48
C PRO A 9 -15.21 14.66 -28.58
N PRO A 10 -16.29 13.98 -29.00
CA PRO A 10 -16.81 12.83 -28.28
C PRO A 10 -15.89 11.64 -28.57
N GLY A 11 -15.27 11.08 -27.54
CA GLY A 11 -14.71 9.72 -27.64
C GLY A 11 -13.22 9.56 -27.40
N GLU A 12 -12.61 10.29 -26.48
CA GLU A 12 -11.58 9.64 -25.66
C GLU A 12 -12.32 8.66 -24.74
N HIS A 13 -12.62 7.47 -25.29
CA HIS A 13 -12.82 6.28 -24.48
C HIS A 13 -11.53 6.12 -23.67
N LEU A 14 -11.52 6.66 -22.44
CA LEU A 14 -10.63 6.21 -21.40
C LEU A 14 -10.80 4.69 -21.36
N VAL A 15 -9.84 3.99 -21.97
CA VAL A 15 -9.81 2.53 -21.95
C VAL A 15 -9.59 2.17 -20.50
N TRP A 16 -10.69 1.94 -19.77
CA TRP A 16 -10.68 1.47 -18.41
C TRP A 16 -9.97 0.13 -18.40
N ARG A 17 -8.67 0.15 -18.15
CA ARG A 17 -7.89 -1.06 -17.97
C ARG A 17 -8.20 -1.60 -16.57
N PRO A 18 -8.68 -2.84 -16.45
CA PRO A 18 -8.89 -3.44 -15.15
C PRO A 18 -7.54 -3.49 -14.41
N VAL A 19 -7.55 -3.08 -13.15
CA VAL A 19 -6.38 -3.20 -12.28
C VAL A 19 -6.03 -4.68 -12.14
N PRO A 20 -4.76 -5.08 -12.29
CA PRO A 20 -4.36 -6.47 -12.10
C PRO A 20 -4.82 -7.01 -10.74
N PRO A 21 -5.39 -8.22 -10.66
CA PRO A 21 -5.87 -8.79 -9.39
C PRO A 21 -4.78 -8.83 -8.30
N ALA A 22 -3.52 -9.04 -8.70
CA ALA A 22 -2.38 -9.00 -7.80
C ALA A 22 -2.21 -7.62 -7.11
N THR A 23 -2.44 -6.52 -7.83
CA THR A 23 -2.35 -5.17 -7.28
C THR A 23 -3.48 -4.90 -6.29
N VAL A 24 -4.70 -5.39 -6.58
CA VAL A 24 -5.83 -5.32 -5.63
C VAL A 24 -5.51 -6.12 -4.37
N GLN A 25 -4.96 -7.33 -4.50
CA GLN A 25 -4.57 -8.17 -3.37
C GLN A 25 -3.49 -7.51 -2.51
N ARG A 26 -2.47 -6.86 -3.12
CA ARG A 26 -1.47 -6.07 -2.39
C ARG A 26 -2.12 -4.98 -1.56
N LEU A 27 -3.02 -4.22 -2.19
CA LEU A 27 -3.73 -3.13 -1.54
C LEU A 27 -4.53 -3.64 -0.33
N GLU A 28 -5.34 -4.70 -0.50
CA GLU A 28 -6.12 -5.30 0.57
C GLU A 28 -5.25 -5.75 1.75
N LEU A 29 -4.11 -6.39 1.47
CA LEU A 29 -3.19 -6.85 2.49
C LEU A 29 -2.55 -5.68 3.25
N LEU A 30 -2.20 -4.59 2.58
CA LEU A 30 -1.70 -3.37 3.21
C LEU A 30 -2.77 -2.68 4.06
N VAL A 31 -4.03 -2.67 3.62
CA VAL A 31 -5.15 -2.15 4.42
C VAL A 31 -5.35 -2.98 5.70
N ARG A 32 -5.28 -4.32 5.61
CA ARG A 32 -5.35 -5.18 6.81
C ARG A 32 -4.21 -4.89 7.80
N LEU A 33 -3.00 -4.65 7.28
CA LEU A 33 -1.87 -4.26 8.12
C LEU A 33 -2.08 -2.87 8.74
N MET A 34 -2.59 -1.89 7.99
CA MET A 34 -2.94 -0.56 8.50
C MET A 34 -3.94 -0.64 9.67
N VAL A 35 -4.99 -1.46 9.55
CA VAL A 35 -5.96 -1.69 10.64
C VAL A 35 -5.27 -2.30 11.87
N SER A 36 -4.40 -3.29 11.65
CA SER A 36 -3.65 -3.93 12.74
C SER A 36 -2.70 -2.94 13.43
N LEU A 37 -2.00 -2.09 12.68
CA LEU A 37 -1.15 -1.03 13.24
C LEU A 37 -1.97 0.00 14.03
N ARG A 38 -3.14 0.39 13.53
CA ARG A 38 -4.03 1.32 14.23
C ARG A 38 -4.50 0.74 15.56
N SER A 39 -4.79 -0.55 15.62
CA SER A 39 -5.14 -1.24 16.87
C SER A 39 -4.01 -1.25 17.91
N LEU A 40 -2.75 -1.09 17.46
CA LEU A 40 -1.57 -0.91 18.31
C LEU A 40 -1.23 0.57 18.57
N GLY A 41 -2.12 1.51 18.22
CA GLY A 41 -1.91 2.95 18.39
C GLY A 41 -0.90 3.55 17.41
N ARG A 42 -0.56 2.86 16.31
CA ARG A 42 0.37 3.35 15.29
C ARG A 42 -0.39 3.94 14.09
N GLY A 43 -0.01 5.16 13.72
CA GLY A 43 -0.44 5.78 12.47
C GLY A 43 0.29 5.17 11.27
N SER A 44 -0.35 5.21 10.10
CA SER A 44 0.29 4.85 8.83
C SER A 44 -0.43 5.56 7.68
N VAL A 45 0.27 5.71 6.56
CA VAL A 45 -0.22 6.36 5.33
C VAL A 45 -0.06 5.38 4.18
N LEU A 46 -1.15 5.07 3.50
CA LEU A 46 -1.15 4.27 2.28
C LEU A 46 -1.13 5.21 1.08
N TYR A 47 -0.17 5.02 0.19
CA TYR A 47 -0.02 5.80 -1.03
C TYR A 47 0.42 4.90 -2.18
N MET A 48 0.33 5.41 -3.40
CA MET A 48 0.83 4.75 -4.60
C MET A 48 2.19 5.35 -4.96
N ASP A 49 3.19 4.52 -5.22
CA ASP A 49 4.48 5.02 -5.67
C ASP A 49 4.44 5.48 -7.15
N GLY A 50 5.57 5.95 -7.68
CA GLY A 50 5.67 6.40 -9.08
C GLY A 50 5.43 5.30 -10.13
N ARG A 51 5.32 4.04 -9.72
CA ARG A 51 4.99 2.88 -10.57
C ARG A 51 3.56 2.38 -10.36
N ALA A 52 2.75 3.12 -9.59
CA ALA A 52 1.41 2.72 -9.17
C ALA A 52 1.41 1.40 -8.37
N GLU A 53 2.46 1.13 -7.60
CA GLU A 53 2.46 0.07 -6.60
C GLU A 53 2.05 0.63 -5.23
N PRO A 54 1.16 -0.05 -4.48
CA PRO A 54 0.73 0.43 -3.18
C PRO A 54 1.84 0.24 -2.14
N VAL A 55 2.08 1.28 -1.34
CA VAL A 55 3.08 1.32 -0.28
C VAL A 55 2.44 1.83 1.01
N LEU A 56 2.71 1.16 2.12
CA LEU A 56 2.30 1.63 3.44
C LEU A 56 3.49 2.27 4.15
N ALA A 57 3.48 3.59 4.30
CA ALA A 57 4.42 4.33 5.12
C ALA A 57 4.00 4.33 6.59
N VAL A 58 4.90 3.92 7.48
CA VAL A 58 4.68 3.91 8.93
C VAL A 58 5.68 4.86 9.58
N PRO A 59 5.25 5.94 10.26
CA PRO A 59 6.16 6.85 10.95
C PRO A 59 6.93 6.11 12.06
N VAL A 60 8.26 6.14 12.00
CA VAL A 60 9.12 5.56 13.03
C VAL A 60 9.72 6.68 13.86
N VAL A 61 9.18 6.86 15.07
CA VAL A 61 9.58 7.94 16.00
C VAL A 61 11.09 7.91 16.27
N SER A 62 11.68 6.73 16.40
CA SER A 62 13.11 6.57 16.72
C SER A 62 14.06 6.95 15.57
N ARG A 63 13.59 7.03 14.33
CA ARG A 63 14.47 7.20 13.15
C ARG A 63 14.22 8.50 12.36
N ARG A 64 13.35 9.42 12.85
CA ARG A 64 12.89 10.63 12.12
C ARG A 64 12.55 10.38 10.64
N ARG A 65 12.14 9.15 10.31
CA ARG A 65 11.86 8.70 8.94
C ARG A 65 10.68 7.73 8.97
N SER A 66 9.97 7.66 7.86
CA SER A 66 8.93 6.65 7.67
C SER A 66 9.57 5.34 7.20
N LEU A 67 9.04 4.23 7.70
CA LEU A 67 9.31 2.89 7.20
C LEU A 67 8.35 2.59 6.05
N ALA A 68 8.87 2.24 4.89
CA ALA A 68 8.05 1.73 3.78
C ALA A 68 7.82 0.22 3.98
N VAL A 69 6.56 -0.19 3.96
CA VAL A 69 6.14 -1.58 3.96
C VAL A 69 5.50 -1.90 2.62
N LEU A 70 5.98 -2.98 2.01
CA LEU A 70 5.48 -3.51 0.74
C LEU A 70 4.86 -4.88 0.95
N VAL A 71 4.03 -5.29 0.00
CA VAL A 71 3.50 -6.66 -0.09
C VAL A 71 3.99 -7.29 -1.38
N VAL A 72 4.70 -8.42 -1.24
CA VAL A 72 5.27 -9.18 -2.36
C VAL A 72 4.60 -10.55 -2.45
N GLN A 73 4.46 -11.05 -3.67
CA GLN A 73 4.04 -12.43 -3.94
C GLN A 73 5.25 -13.23 -4.38
N ASP A 74 5.44 -14.41 -3.81
CA ASP A 74 6.39 -15.41 -4.30
C ASP A 74 5.76 -16.80 -4.34
N HIS A 75 6.58 -17.83 -4.54
CA HIS A 75 6.13 -19.23 -4.57
C HIS A 75 5.47 -19.71 -3.26
N GLY A 76 5.76 -19.07 -2.12
CA GLY A 76 5.16 -19.36 -0.81
C GLY A 76 3.93 -18.52 -0.50
N GLY A 77 3.50 -17.65 -1.41
CA GLY A 77 2.33 -16.79 -1.27
C GLY A 77 2.69 -15.34 -1.00
N TRP A 78 1.84 -14.65 -0.24
CA TRP A 78 1.99 -13.22 0.02
C TRP A 78 2.76 -12.96 1.30
N SER A 79 3.63 -11.96 1.28
CA SER A 79 4.42 -11.54 2.46
C SER A 79 4.51 -10.02 2.57
N TYR A 80 4.48 -9.52 3.80
CA TYR A 80 4.87 -8.16 4.15
C TYR A 80 6.40 -8.07 4.21
N VAL A 81 6.99 -7.02 3.64
CA VAL A 81 8.45 -6.78 3.68
C VAL A 81 8.78 -5.33 4.01
N TRP A 82 9.85 -5.12 4.79
CA TRP A 82 10.34 -3.78 5.15
C TRP A 82 11.81 -3.81 5.60
N ASP A 83 12.45 -2.62 5.61
CA ASP A 83 13.87 -2.40 6.02
C ASP A 83 14.88 -3.34 5.34
N ALA A 84 14.56 -3.81 4.12
CA ALA A 84 15.32 -4.78 3.30
C ALA A 84 15.60 -6.17 3.92
N ALA A 85 15.37 -6.36 5.21
CA ALA A 85 15.72 -7.59 5.93
C ALA A 85 14.51 -8.31 6.56
N HIS A 86 13.41 -7.59 6.77
CA HIS A 86 12.26 -8.17 7.47
C HIS A 86 11.22 -8.66 6.50
N ARG A 87 10.68 -9.83 6.84
CA ARG A 87 9.66 -10.51 6.06
C ARG A 87 8.74 -11.30 6.96
N THR A 88 7.43 -11.11 6.78
CA THR A 88 6.41 -11.84 7.53
C THR A 88 5.32 -12.30 6.56
N PRO A 89 4.93 -13.59 6.58
CA PRO A 89 3.82 -14.09 5.78
C PRO A 89 2.53 -13.28 6.00
N ALA A 90 1.75 -13.07 4.95
CA ALA A 90 0.53 -12.27 5.01
C ALA A 90 -0.53 -12.83 5.99
N GLY A 91 -0.53 -14.15 6.22
CA GLY A 91 -1.37 -14.79 7.23
C GLY A 91 -1.02 -14.41 8.68
N ALA A 92 0.18 -13.86 8.92
CA ALA A 92 0.66 -13.45 10.24
C ALA A 92 0.65 -11.92 10.41
N VAL A 93 -0.40 -11.24 9.93
CA VAL A 93 -0.53 -9.77 9.95
C VAL A 93 -0.28 -9.14 11.31
N ARG A 94 -0.75 -9.78 12.40
CA ARG A 94 -0.54 -9.29 13.76
C ARG A 94 0.93 -9.29 14.15
N VAL A 95 1.67 -10.34 13.78
CA VAL A 95 3.12 -10.44 14.03
C VAL A 95 3.87 -9.34 13.27
N ALA A 96 3.51 -9.10 12.01
CA ALA A 96 4.08 -8.01 11.23
C ALA A 96 3.83 -6.65 11.89
N ALA A 97 2.60 -6.39 12.34
CA ALA A 97 2.23 -5.15 13.01
C ALA A 97 2.99 -4.95 14.33
N GLU A 98 3.12 -5.99 15.16
CA GLU A 98 3.87 -5.94 16.43
C GLU A 98 5.37 -5.62 16.18
N GLN A 99 5.99 -6.28 15.20
CA GLN A 99 7.38 -6.04 14.81
C GLN A 99 7.59 -4.61 14.29
N ILE A 100 6.70 -4.13 13.40
CA ILE A 100 6.76 -2.77 12.85
C ILE A 100 6.54 -1.72 13.94
N ALA A 101 5.60 -1.96 14.86
CA ALA A 101 5.28 -1.06 15.97
C ALA A 101 6.36 -1.02 17.05
N GLY A 102 7.36 -1.91 16.99
CA GLY A 102 8.41 -2.06 17.99
C GLY A 102 7.89 -2.58 19.33
N VAL A 103 6.77 -3.30 19.34
CA VAL A 103 6.23 -3.93 20.54
C VAL A 103 7.07 -5.16 20.83
N LYS A 104 7.99 -5.04 21.80
CA LYS A 104 8.67 -6.19 22.39
C LYS A 104 7.73 -6.82 23.41
N ARG A 105 7.56 -8.15 23.35
CA ARG A 105 7.03 -8.92 24.48
C ARG A 105 8.08 -8.98 25.58
#